data_AF-A0A7S2VJ92-F1
#
_entry.id   AF-A0A7S2VJ92-F1
#
_cell.length_a   1.000
_cell.length_b   1.000
_cell.length_c   1.000
_cell.angle_alpha   90.00
_cell.angle_beta   90.00
_cell.angle_gamma   90.00
#
_symmetry.space_group_name_H-M   'P 1'
#
loop_
_entity.id
_entity.type
_entity.pdbx_description
1 polymer ?
#
loop_
_entity_poly.entity_id
_entity_poly.type
_entity_poly.pdbx_seq_one_letter_code
_entity_poly.pdbx_strand_id
1 'polypeptide(L)'
;HGRAPAHLRDMLEDLEAEEEYIEALPEIVSEADNPNGKRPVRLLTEAERSDLLRGLAAKREQVERCFYEDLEAHPEEAWKCRVRERFAASIRQLDRDVAQLSQRYVFVASDD
;
A
#
# COMPACT_ATOMS: atom_id res chain seq x y z
N HIS A 1 8.75 8.94 -43.68
CA HIS A 1 8.48 8.41 -42.33
C HIS A 1 9.69 8.65 -41.44
N GLY A 2 9.69 9.74 -40.67
CA GLY A 2 10.78 10.08 -39.75
C GLY A 2 10.54 9.42 -38.40
N ARG A 3 11.40 8.46 -38.01
CA ARG A 3 11.44 7.97 -36.63
C ARG A 3 11.95 9.11 -35.76
N ALA A 4 11.21 9.47 -34.71
CA ALA A 4 11.70 10.40 -33.71
C ALA A 4 13.06 9.89 -33.16
N PRO A 5 14.08 10.76 -33.06
CA PRO A 5 15.36 10.46 -32.43
C PRO A 5 15.19 9.84 -31.04
N ALA A 6 16.10 8.94 -30.66
CA ALA A 6 16.03 8.21 -29.39
C ALA A 6 15.93 9.14 -28.18
N HIS A 7 16.71 10.22 -28.15
CA HIS A 7 16.71 11.19 -27.05
C HIS A 7 15.35 11.87 -26.79
N LEU A 8 14.50 12.00 -27.81
CA LEU A 8 13.15 12.56 -27.62
C LEU A 8 12.19 11.56 -26.96
N ARG A 9 12.46 10.26 -27.09
CA ARG A 9 11.66 9.23 -26.42
C ARG A 9 12.04 9.13 -24.96
N ASP A 10 13.33 9.16 -24.67
CA ASP A 10 13.86 9.15 -23.30
C ASP A 10 13.31 10.36 -22.52
N MET A 11 13.33 11.56 -23.11
CA MET A 11 12.73 12.76 -22.50
C MET A 11 11.22 12.66 -22.28
N LEU A 12 10.49 11.97 -23.16
CA LEU A 12 9.04 11.78 -23.01
C LEU A 12 8.75 10.82 -21.84
N GLU A 13 9.53 9.75 -21.71
CA GLU A 13 9.41 8.79 -20.61
C GLU A 13 9.71 9.45 -19.25
N ASP A 14 10.73 10.31 -19.20
CA ASP A 14 11.07 11.10 -18.01
C ASP A 14 9.92 12.06 -17.64
N LEU A 15 9.35 12.77 -18.62
CA LEU A 15 8.22 13.69 -18.41
C LEU A 15 6.94 12.97 -17.96
N GLU A 16 6.62 11.83 -18.55
CA GLU A 16 5.48 11.00 -18.14
C GLU A 16 5.64 10.50 -16.71
N ALA A 17 6.86 10.13 -16.30
CA ALA A 17 7.15 9.72 -14.93
C ALA A 17 7.03 10.87 -13.92
N GLU A 18 7.46 12.08 -14.30
CA GLU A 18 7.30 13.29 -13.48
C GLU A 18 5.84 13.71 -13.34
N GLU A 19 5.05 13.68 -14.42
CA GLU A 19 3.61 13.97 -14.38
C GLU A 19 2.89 12.99 -13.46
N GLU A 20 3.14 11.70 -13.58
CA GLU A 20 2.57 10.67 -12.70
C GLU A 20 2.97 10.88 -11.23
N TYR A 21 4.22 11.29 -10.97
CA TYR A 21 4.66 11.62 -9.62
C TYR A 21 3.91 12.83 -9.04
N ILE A 22 3.74 13.89 -9.84
CA ILE A 22 3.03 15.11 -9.44
C ILE A 22 1.56 14.80 -9.16
N GLU A 23 0.90 14.03 -10.02
CA GLU A 23 -0.50 13.62 -9.82
C GLU A 23 -0.69 12.73 -8.58
N ALA A 24 0.32 11.92 -8.24
CA ALA A 24 0.28 11.07 -7.06
C ALA A 24 0.55 11.83 -5.75
N LEU A 25 1.12 13.05 -5.81
CA LEU A 25 1.33 13.86 -4.62
C LEU A 25 -0.03 14.21 -3.99
N PRO A 26 -0.22 13.99 -2.68
CA PRO A 26 -1.36 14.56 -1.99
C PRO A 26 -1.36 16.09 -2.16
N GLU A 27 -2.52 16.75 -2.16
CA GLU A 27 -2.63 18.23 -2.20
C GLU A 27 -1.96 18.87 -0.96
N ILE A 28 -0.63 18.98 -0.98
CA ILE A 28 0.21 19.47 0.12
C ILE A 28 0.56 20.94 -0.09
N VAL A 29 0.42 21.45 -1.32
CA VAL A 29 1.04 22.73 -1.74
C VAL A 29 0.16 23.97 -1.48
N SER A 30 -1.09 23.83 -1.03
CA SER A 30 -2.01 24.99 -0.91
C SER A 30 -2.13 25.62 0.49
N GLU A 31 -1.56 25.04 1.55
CA GLU A 31 -1.84 25.48 2.93
C GLU A 31 -0.57 25.87 3.72
N ALA A 32 0.13 26.93 3.28
CA ALA A 32 1.28 27.48 4.02
C ALA A 32 0.89 28.27 5.29
N ASP A 33 -0.40 28.42 5.63
CA ASP A 33 -0.87 29.29 6.72
C ASP A 33 -1.74 28.61 7.80
N ASN A 34 -1.78 27.26 7.89
CA ASN A 34 -2.60 26.57 8.89
C ASN A 34 -1.78 26.13 10.14
N PRO A 35 -2.08 26.64 11.35
CA PRO A 35 -1.36 26.28 12.59
C PRO A 35 -1.68 24.86 13.13
N ASN A 36 -2.53 24.10 12.43
CA ASN A 36 -2.77 22.65 12.63
C ASN A 36 -2.02 21.79 11.59
N GLY A 37 -0.92 22.33 11.04
CA GLY A 37 -0.21 21.92 9.83
C GLY A 37 -0.10 20.40 9.61
N LYS A 38 -0.59 19.96 8.46
CA LYS A 38 -0.45 18.59 7.95
C LYS A 38 1.05 18.23 7.94
N ARG A 39 1.39 17.08 8.56
CA ARG A 39 2.78 16.64 8.71
C ARG A 39 3.47 16.56 7.35
N PRO A 40 4.75 16.95 7.25
CA PRO A 40 5.53 16.72 6.04
C PRO A 40 5.45 15.24 5.65
N VAL A 41 5.37 14.95 4.35
CA VAL A 41 5.38 13.58 3.83
C VAL A 41 6.61 13.35 2.97
N ARG A 42 7.03 12.10 2.90
CA ARG A 42 8.12 11.63 2.04
C ARG A 42 7.69 10.38 1.28
N LEU A 43 8.42 10.08 0.22
CA LEU A 43 8.25 8.81 -0.48
C LEU A 43 8.78 7.65 0.39
N LEU A 44 8.02 6.57 0.45
CA LEU A 44 8.45 5.30 1.02
C LEU A 44 9.57 4.70 0.16
N THR A 45 10.70 4.38 0.77
CA THR A 45 11.81 3.77 0.04
C THR A 45 11.51 2.30 -0.29
N GLU A 46 12.20 1.76 -1.30
CA GLU A 46 12.01 0.35 -1.69
C GLU A 46 12.42 -0.64 -0.60
N ALA A 47 13.44 -0.30 0.20
CA ALA A 47 13.85 -1.09 1.35
C ALA A 47 12.74 -1.16 2.41
N GLU A 48 12.16 0.00 2.76
CA GLU A 48 11.06 0.08 3.73
C GLU A 48 9.80 -0.62 3.22
N ARG A 49 9.47 -0.44 1.94
CA ARG A 49 8.38 -1.17 1.28
C ARG A 49 8.59 -2.67 1.40
N SER A 50 9.79 -3.16 1.10
CA SER A 50 10.13 -4.58 1.18
C SER A 50 10.00 -5.13 2.60
N ASP A 51 10.43 -4.37 3.61
CA ASP A 51 10.32 -4.78 5.01
C ASP A 51 8.86 -4.77 5.49
N LEU A 52 8.06 -3.77 5.10
CA LEU A 52 6.63 -3.72 5.39
C LEU A 52 5.87 -4.88 4.74
N LEU A 53 6.14 -5.17 3.47
CA LEU A 53 5.54 -6.31 2.75
C LEU A 53 5.89 -7.64 3.42
N ARG A 54 7.14 -7.80 3.88
CA ARG A 54 7.56 -8.99 4.64
C ARG A 54 6.81 -9.12 5.96
N GLY A 55 6.63 -8.00 6.69
CA GLY A 55 5.84 -7.97 7.91
C GLY A 55 4.37 -8.33 7.67
N LEU A 56 3.76 -7.81 6.60
CA LEU A 56 2.40 -8.15 6.21
C LEU A 56 2.26 -9.61 5.82
N ALA A 57 3.23 -10.18 5.09
CA ALA A 57 3.26 -11.60 4.75
C ALA A 57 3.32 -12.48 6.01
N ALA A 58 4.19 -12.17 6.97
CA ALA A 58 4.26 -12.90 8.23
C ALA A 58 2.96 -12.80 9.03
N LYS A 59 2.34 -11.61 9.07
CA LYS A 59 1.05 -11.40 9.72
C LYS A 59 -0.06 -12.19 9.03
N ARG A 60 -0.04 -12.27 7.69
CA ARG A 60 -1.00 -13.04 6.90
C ARG A 60 -0.91 -14.53 7.24
N GLU A 61 0.30 -15.08 7.24
CA GLU A 61 0.54 -16.48 7.63
C GLU A 61 0.02 -16.77 9.04
N GLN A 62 0.30 -15.88 10.00
CA GLN A 62 -0.20 -16.01 11.36
C GLN A 62 -1.74 -16.02 11.41
N VAL A 63 -2.39 -15.10 10.70
CA VAL A 63 -3.85 -15.00 10.64
C VAL A 63 -4.47 -16.23 9.99
N GLU A 64 -3.87 -16.73 8.91
CA GLU A 64 -4.32 -17.95 8.23
C GLU A 64 -4.20 -19.17 9.13
N ARG A 65 -3.07 -19.33 9.83
CA ARG A 65 -2.90 -20.42 10.80
C ARG A 65 -3.99 -20.38 11.88
N CYS A 66 -4.20 -19.23 12.52
CA CYS A 66 -5.25 -19.09 13.52
C CYS A 66 -6.66 -19.33 12.95
N PHE A 67 -6.91 -18.94 11.71
CA PHE A 67 -8.17 -19.19 11.03
C PHE A 67 -8.42 -20.68 10.83
N TYR A 68 -7.42 -21.44 10.38
CA TYR A 68 -7.54 -22.88 10.19
C TYR A 68 -7.64 -23.63 11.52
N GLU A 69 -6.85 -23.26 12.53
CA GLU A 69 -6.95 -23.80 13.89
C GLU A 69 -8.37 -23.61 14.46
N ASP A 70 -8.93 -22.40 14.33
CA ASP A 70 -10.30 -22.11 14.79
C ASP A 70 -11.36 -22.87 13.96
N LEU A 71 -11.15 -23.07 12.65
CA LEU A 71 -12.07 -23.86 11.81
C LEU A 71 -12.07 -25.35 12.17
N GLU A 72 -10.92 -25.90 12.54
CA GLU A 72 -10.77 -27.31 12.91
C GLU A 72 -11.25 -27.62 14.33
N ALA A 73 -11.31 -26.61 15.20
CA ALA A 73 -11.75 -26.77 16.59
C ALA A 73 -13.16 -27.37 16.72
N HIS A 74 -14.04 -27.11 15.76
CA HIS A 74 -15.46 -27.43 15.84
C HIS A 74 -16.03 -27.78 14.45
N PRO A 75 -16.68 -28.96 14.28
CA PRO A 75 -17.20 -29.39 12.99
C PRO A 75 -18.49 -28.65 12.58
N GLU A 76 -19.16 -27.96 13.50
CA GLU A 76 -20.45 -27.31 13.27
C GLU A 76 -20.37 -26.17 12.25
N GLU A 77 -21.25 -26.17 11.25
CA GLU A 77 -21.30 -25.10 10.25
C GLU A 77 -21.58 -23.72 10.87
N ALA A 78 -22.39 -23.66 11.92
CA ALA A 78 -22.63 -22.41 12.65
C ALA A 78 -21.34 -21.83 13.26
N TRP A 79 -20.42 -22.68 13.72
CA TRP A 79 -19.12 -22.27 14.21
C TRP A 79 -18.23 -21.76 13.07
N LYS A 80 -18.13 -22.53 11.97
CA LYS A 80 -17.34 -22.13 10.80
C LYS A 80 -17.80 -20.79 10.23
N CYS A 81 -19.10 -20.51 10.21
CA CYS A 81 -19.63 -19.19 9.83
C CYS A 81 -19.09 -18.08 10.73
N ARG A 82 -19.14 -18.24 12.06
CA ARG A 82 -18.61 -17.25 13.01
C ARG A 82 -17.12 -17.03 12.86
N VAL A 83 -16.35 -18.10 12.65
CA VAL A 83 -14.90 -18.00 12.40
C VAL A 83 -14.64 -17.19 11.13
N ARG A 84 -15.31 -17.52 10.02
CA ARG A 84 -15.18 -16.74 8.76
C ARG A 84 -15.51 -15.26 8.96
N GLU A 85 -16.60 -14.94 9.65
CA GLU A 85 -16.97 -13.55 9.94
C GLU A 85 -15.94 -12.82 10.80
N ARG A 86 -15.41 -13.47 11.84
CA ARG A 86 -14.38 -12.92 12.72
C ARG A 86 -13.10 -12.56 11.98
N PHE A 87 -12.65 -13.43 11.07
CA PHE A 87 -11.40 -13.24 10.34
C PHE A 87 -11.55 -12.38 9.08
N ALA A 88 -12.76 -12.25 8.53
CA ALA A 88 -13.02 -11.51 7.30
C ALA A 88 -12.50 -10.05 7.33
N ALA A 89 -12.70 -9.35 8.45
CA ALA A 89 -12.23 -7.97 8.59
C ALA A 89 -10.70 -7.88 8.54
N SER A 90 -10.01 -8.80 9.20
CA SER A 90 -8.54 -8.82 9.26
C SER A 90 -7.93 -9.18 7.90
N ILE A 91 -8.51 -10.15 7.19
CA ILE A 91 -8.06 -10.54 5.85
C ILE A 91 -8.26 -9.37 4.87
N ARG A 92 -9.45 -8.75 4.87
CA ARG A 92 -9.72 -7.57 4.02
C ARG A 92 -8.79 -6.41 4.33
N GLN A 93 -8.39 -6.21 5.59
CA GLN A 93 -7.43 -5.19 5.94
C GLN A 93 -6.06 -5.51 5.33
N LEU A 94 -5.56 -6.73 5.50
CA LEU A 94 -4.28 -7.16 4.93
C LEU A 94 -4.24 -7.01 3.41
N ASP A 95 -5.32 -7.39 2.72
CA ASP A 95 -5.39 -7.26 1.26
C ASP A 95 -5.36 -5.78 0.83
N ARG A 96 -6.02 -4.89 1.59
CA ARG A 96 -5.93 -3.43 1.34
C ARG A 96 -4.53 -2.89 1.59
N ASP A 97 -3.88 -3.29 2.67
CA ASP A 97 -2.54 -2.83 3.03
C ASP A 97 -1.51 -3.26 1.96
N VAL A 98 -1.61 -4.51 1.48
CA VAL A 98 -0.77 -5.03 0.38
C VAL A 98 -1.05 -4.28 -0.92
N ALA A 99 -2.32 -4.02 -1.25
CA ALA A 99 -2.67 -3.28 -2.45
C ALA A 99 -2.13 -1.83 -2.40
N GLN A 100 -2.19 -1.18 -1.24
CA GLN A 100 -1.61 0.15 -1.03
C GLN A 100 -0.09 0.13 -1.21
N LEU A 101 0.60 -0.86 -0.65
CA LEU A 101 2.04 -1.05 -0.84
C LEU A 101 2.43 -1.59 -2.21
N SER A 102 1.48 -1.86 -3.11
CA SER A 102 1.74 -2.22 -4.51
C SER A 102 1.71 -1.01 -5.43
N GLN A 103 1.30 0.17 -4.93
CA GLN A 103 1.27 1.41 -5.70
C GLN A 103 2.69 1.91 -5.99
N ARG A 104 2.92 2.46 -7.19
CA ARG A 104 4.24 2.99 -7.60
C ARG A 104 4.78 4.01 -6.60
N TYR A 105 3.94 4.95 -6.17
CA TYR A 105 4.28 5.96 -5.18
C TYR A 105 3.45 5.77 -3.90
N VAL A 106 4.13 5.66 -2.77
CA VAL A 106 3.49 5.59 -1.44
C VAL A 106 4.09 6.69 -0.58
N PHE A 107 3.27 7.65 -0.17
CA PHE A 107 3.70 8.77 0.67
C PHE A 107 3.41 8.45 2.14
N VAL A 108 4.44 8.58 2.97
CA VAL A 108 4.36 8.37 4.41
C VAL A 108 4.72 9.65 5.14
N ALA A 109 4.21 9.84 6.36
CA ALA A 109 4.60 10.97 7.19
C ALA A 109 6.12 10.92 7.46
N SER A 110 6.77 12.07 7.33
CA SER A 110 8.13 12.25 7.81
C SER A 110 8.09 12.32 9.33
N ASP A 111 8.79 11.41 9.99
CA ASP A 111 9.04 11.50 11.43
C ASP A 111 10.16 12.54 11.63
N ASP A 112 9.88 13.59 12.41
CA ASP A 112 10.85 14.59 12.89
C ASP A 112 11.73 14.02 14.02
#